data_AF-A0A134AYG4-F1
#
_entry.id   AF-A0A134AYG4-F1
#
_cell.length_a   1.000
_cell.length_b   1.000
_cell.length_c   1.000
_cell.angle_alpha   90.00
_cell.angle_beta   90.00
_cell.angle_gamma   90.00
#
_symmetry.space_group_name_H-M   'P 1'
#
loop_
_entity.id
_entity.type
_entity.pdbx_description
1 polymer ?
#
loop_
_entity_poly.entity_id
_entity_poly.type
_entity_poly.pdbx_seq_one_letter_code
_entity_poly.pdbx_strand_id
1 'polypeptide(L)'
;MLSDENDFFKRELQIDSEATFLELNDFILDSLGYARDELTTFHLCDEEWQKELEITMMDMGASSDEDSYLMADTHLEDLLDHKGQHLFFVFDMLSERGFFIELAELIPGKSLDKPVVTKAEGKAPKQLESIEVAASRLATPATGEPWDDELFSDESVDEGDIDLEGFDIADAESLY
;
A
#
# COMPACT_ATOMS: atom_id res chain seq x y z
N MET A 1 -5.00 2.08 17.14
CA MET A 1 -5.14 2.51 15.73
C MET A 1 -6.02 3.75 15.65
N LEU A 2 -5.51 4.80 15.00
CA LEU A 2 -6.12 6.12 14.85
C LEU A 2 -6.02 6.58 13.38
N SER A 3 -6.84 7.54 12.98
CA SER A 3 -6.84 8.14 11.64
C SER A 3 -6.70 9.65 11.74
N ASP A 4 -5.92 10.25 10.84
CA ASP A 4 -5.84 11.70 10.66
C ASP A 4 -7.05 12.28 9.92
N GLU A 5 -7.74 11.48 9.09
CA GLU A 5 -8.96 11.88 8.40
C GLU A 5 -10.20 11.97 9.31
N ASN A 6 -10.17 11.30 10.47
CA ASN A 6 -11.29 11.26 11.40
C ASN A 6 -10.84 11.17 12.87
N ASP A 7 -10.86 12.31 13.55
CA ASP A 7 -10.53 12.44 14.98
C ASP A 7 -11.35 11.54 15.92
N PHE A 8 -12.55 11.12 15.49
CA PHE A 8 -13.42 10.25 16.29
C PHE A 8 -13.16 8.75 16.04
N PHE A 9 -12.31 8.42 15.09
CA PHE A 9 -11.99 7.03 14.77
C PHE A 9 -10.94 6.46 15.71
N LYS A 10 -11.30 5.38 16.40
CA LYS A 10 -10.37 4.60 17.22
C LYS A 10 -10.66 3.11 17.10
N ARG A 11 -9.62 2.30 16.93
CA ARG A 11 -9.67 0.84 17.09
C ARG A 11 -8.59 0.38 18.06
N GLU A 12 -8.97 -0.51 18.98
CA GLU A 12 -8.06 -1.30 19.79
C GLU A 12 -8.19 -2.75 19.34
N LEU A 13 -7.05 -3.33 18.94
CA LEU A 13 -6.95 -4.65 18.35
C LEU A 13 -6.06 -5.50 19.28
N GLN A 14 -6.39 -6.78 19.40
CA GLN A 14 -5.52 -7.78 20.02
C GLN A 14 -5.31 -8.90 19.01
N ILE A 15 -4.05 -9.30 18.84
CA ILE A 15 -3.61 -10.34 17.92
C ILE A 15 -2.47 -11.10 18.60
N ASP A 16 -2.27 -12.35 18.21
CA ASP A 16 -1.16 -13.17 18.68
C ASP A 16 0.19 -12.61 18.19
N SER A 17 1.25 -12.73 18.99
CA SER A 17 2.58 -12.24 18.60
C SER A 17 3.24 -13.11 17.53
N GLU A 18 2.89 -14.40 17.49
CA GLU A 18 3.30 -15.35 16.46
C GLU A 18 2.45 -15.22 15.17
N ALA A 19 1.54 -14.23 15.08
CA ALA A 19 0.84 -13.95 13.83
C ALA A 19 1.76 -13.19 12.86
N THR A 20 1.49 -13.35 11.57
CA THR A 20 2.17 -12.60 10.50
C THR A 20 1.60 -11.19 10.34
N PHE A 21 2.39 -10.29 9.74
CA PHE A 21 1.87 -8.99 9.32
C PHE A 21 0.72 -9.13 8.29
N LEU A 22 0.68 -10.21 7.50
CA LEU A 22 -0.42 -10.48 6.58
C LEU A 22 -1.73 -10.78 7.34
N GLU A 23 -1.66 -11.54 8.42
CA GLU A 23 -2.83 -11.80 9.28
C GLU A 23 -3.33 -10.53 9.97
N LEU A 24 -2.42 -9.64 10.39
CA LEU A 24 -2.79 -8.32 10.90
C LEU A 24 -3.46 -7.47 9.82
N ASN A 25 -2.90 -7.45 8.60
CA ASN A 25 -3.48 -6.73 7.46
C ASN A 25 -4.91 -7.20 7.19
N ASP A 26 -5.08 -8.51 6.96
CA ASP A 26 -6.38 -9.11 6.68
C ASP A 26 -7.39 -8.79 7.79
N PHE A 27 -6.95 -8.85 9.04
CA PHE A 27 -7.80 -8.52 10.17
C PHE A 27 -8.20 -7.04 10.21
N ILE A 28 -7.28 -6.12 9.92
CA ILE A 28 -7.59 -4.69 9.81
C ILE A 28 -8.62 -4.48 8.71
N LEU A 29 -8.38 -5.00 7.50
CA LEU A 29 -9.28 -4.84 6.36
C LEU A 29 -10.69 -5.37 6.68
N ASP A 30 -10.79 -6.59 7.21
CA ASP A 30 -12.05 -7.20 7.60
C ASP A 30 -12.77 -6.38 8.68
N SER A 31 -12.04 -5.87 9.68
CA SER A 31 -12.61 -5.08 10.78
C SER A 31 -13.19 -3.73 10.33
N LEU A 32 -12.71 -3.21 9.20
CA LEU A 32 -13.14 -1.94 8.61
C LEU A 32 -14.12 -2.13 7.45
N GLY A 33 -14.31 -3.36 6.98
CA GLY A 33 -15.12 -3.68 5.80
C GLY A 33 -14.47 -3.19 4.51
N TYR A 34 -13.15 -3.17 4.47
CA TYR A 34 -12.35 -2.82 3.30
C TYR A 34 -12.22 -4.03 2.36
N ALA A 35 -12.04 -3.76 1.07
CA ALA A 35 -11.74 -4.75 0.07
C ALA A 35 -10.25 -5.16 0.15
N ARG A 36 -9.95 -6.37 -0.34
CA ARG A 36 -8.61 -7.00 -0.24
C ARG A 36 -7.81 -6.99 -1.55
N ASP A 37 -8.34 -6.33 -2.57
CA ASP A 37 -7.72 -6.15 -3.89
C ASP A 37 -6.80 -4.93 -3.97
N GLU A 38 -6.88 -4.03 -2.98
CA GLU A 38 -5.98 -2.89 -2.85
C GLU A 38 -4.67 -3.29 -2.17
N LEU A 39 -3.56 -2.71 -2.63
CA LEU A 39 -2.25 -2.90 -2.03
C LEU A 39 -2.14 -2.13 -0.72
N THR A 40 -1.63 -2.82 0.29
CA THR A 40 -1.41 -2.28 1.63
C THR A 40 0.05 -2.44 2.04
N THR A 41 0.52 -1.54 2.88
CA THR A 41 1.90 -1.53 3.39
C THR A 41 1.92 -1.14 4.85
N PHE A 42 2.76 -1.79 5.67
CA PHE A 42 3.11 -1.30 6.99
C PHE A 42 4.46 -0.60 6.93
N HIS A 43 4.61 0.49 7.69
CA HIS A 43 5.90 1.06 8.01
C HIS A 43 6.13 1.00 9.51
N LEU A 44 7.29 0.54 9.95
CA LEU A 44 7.78 0.79 11.30
C LEU A 44 8.29 2.23 11.37
N CYS A 45 7.91 2.93 12.43
CA CYS A 45 8.25 4.34 12.61
C CYS A 45 9.01 4.59 13.91
N ASP A 46 9.79 5.68 13.90
CA ASP A 46 10.43 6.20 15.10
C ASP A 46 9.44 6.93 16.04
N GLU A 47 9.96 7.55 17.11
CA GLU A 47 9.17 8.32 18.07
C GLU A 47 8.50 9.56 17.45
N GLU A 48 9.03 10.07 16.34
CA GLU A 48 8.53 11.23 15.57
C GLU A 48 7.67 10.82 14.36
N TRP A 49 7.25 9.55 14.30
CA TRP A 49 6.47 8.97 13.20
C TRP A 49 7.15 9.02 11.83
N GLN A 50 8.48 9.08 11.79
CA GLN A 50 9.24 8.95 10.54
C GLN A 50 9.35 7.47 10.16
N LYS A 51 9.09 7.15 8.88
CA LYS A 51 9.12 5.78 8.35
C LYS A 51 10.59 5.30 8.27
N GLU A 52 10.89 4.18 8.92
CA GLU A 52 12.24 3.61 8.94
C GLU A 52 12.35 2.29 8.17
N LEU A 53 11.34 1.43 8.30
CA LEU A 53 11.32 0.10 7.70
C LEU A 53 9.96 -0.15 7.06
N GLU A 54 9.96 -0.70 5.85
CA GLU A 54 8.75 -1.03 5.10
C GLU A 54 8.48 -2.54 5.09
N ILE A 55 7.22 -2.94 5.32
CA ILE A 55 6.72 -4.31 5.19
C ILE A 55 5.59 -4.32 4.16
N THR A 56 5.84 -4.92 3.00
CA THR A 56 4.96 -4.87 1.83
C THR A 56 4.09 -6.12 1.69
N MET A 57 2.89 -5.97 1.13
CA MET A 57 1.98 -7.10 0.90
C MET A 57 2.50 -8.05 -0.19
N MET A 58 3.22 -7.52 -1.17
CA MET A 58 3.85 -8.30 -2.24
C MET A 58 5.20 -7.70 -2.60
N ASP A 59 6.05 -8.51 -3.21
CA ASP A 59 7.38 -8.08 -3.65
C ASP A 59 7.29 -6.95 -4.69
N MET A 60 7.78 -5.78 -4.31
CA MET A 60 7.81 -4.57 -5.14
C MET A 60 9.10 -4.45 -5.96
N GLY A 61 10.02 -5.42 -5.85
CA GLY A 61 11.34 -5.36 -6.49
C GLY A 61 12.27 -4.40 -5.75
N ALA A 62 12.55 -4.70 -4.48
CA ALA A 62 13.52 -3.94 -3.70
C ALA A 62 14.91 -3.98 -4.36
N SER A 63 15.65 -2.88 -4.24
CA SER A 63 17.05 -2.86 -4.67
C SER A 63 17.87 -3.82 -3.81
N SER A 64 18.88 -4.47 -4.39
CA SER A 64 19.64 -5.55 -3.72
C SER A 64 20.33 -5.17 -2.39
N ASP A 65 20.34 -3.87 -2.05
CA ASP A 65 20.96 -3.32 -0.85
C ASP A 65 19.95 -3.02 0.28
N GLU A 66 18.63 -3.14 0.04
CA GLU A 66 17.58 -2.97 1.04
C GLU A 66 16.96 -4.32 1.44
N ASP A 67 16.81 -4.54 2.74
CA ASP A 67 16.06 -5.69 3.25
C ASP A 67 14.58 -5.52 2.88
N SER A 68 14.05 -6.46 2.09
CA SER A 68 12.64 -6.51 1.73
C SER A 68 11.88 -7.40 2.72
N TYR A 69 10.89 -6.83 3.41
CA TYR A 69 10.03 -7.56 4.34
C TYR A 69 8.66 -7.80 3.69
N LEU A 70 8.33 -9.07 3.47
CA LEU A 70 7.01 -9.46 3.01
C LEU A 70 6.10 -9.72 4.20
N MET A 71 4.88 -9.17 4.15
CA MET A 71 3.88 -9.37 5.20
C MET A 71 3.60 -10.85 5.49
N ALA A 72 3.65 -11.69 4.45
CA ALA A 72 3.36 -13.13 4.54
C ALA A 72 4.44 -13.91 5.30
N ASP A 73 5.69 -13.43 5.29
CA ASP A 73 6.85 -14.14 5.82
C ASP A 73 7.41 -13.51 7.10
N THR A 74 6.85 -12.38 7.54
CA THR A 74 7.31 -11.62 8.70
C THR A 74 6.31 -11.75 9.84
N HIS A 75 6.75 -12.24 11.00
CA HIS A 75 5.91 -12.29 12.20
C HIS A 75 5.91 -10.95 12.92
N LEU A 76 4.84 -10.67 13.67
CA LEU A 76 4.74 -9.45 14.46
C LEU A 76 5.87 -9.38 15.49
N GLU A 77 6.18 -10.48 16.18
CA GLU A 77 7.26 -10.52 17.18
C GLU A 77 8.67 -10.33 16.63
N ASP A 78 8.88 -10.53 15.32
CA ASP A 78 10.18 -10.30 14.68
C ASP A 78 10.55 -8.80 14.66
N LEU A 79 9.53 -7.92 14.59
CA LEU A 79 9.71 -6.47 14.45
C LEU A 79 9.10 -5.66 15.63
N LEU A 80 8.17 -6.24 16.39
CA LEU A 80 7.45 -5.60 17.49
C LEU A 80 7.78 -6.26 18.83
N ASP A 81 8.82 -5.78 19.50
CA ASP A 81 9.38 -6.37 20.72
C ASP A 81 9.21 -5.51 21.98
N HIS A 82 8.77 -4.25 21.85
CA HIS A 82 8.57 -3.36 22.98
C HIS A 82 7.35 -2.44 22.86
N LYS A 83 6.79 -2.11 24.02
CA LYS A 83 5.67 -1.18 24.14
C LYS A 83 6.06 0.21 23.63
N GLY A 84 5.15 0.84 22.89
CA GLY A 84 5.30 2.19 22.36
C GLY A 84 5.84 2.24 20.93
N GLN A 85 6.17 1.09 20.32
CA GLN A 85 6.52 1.06 18.90
C GLN A 85 5.37 1.55 18.02
N HIS A 86 5.74 2.32 17.01
CA HIS A 86 4.81 2.94 16.07
C HIS A 86 4.82 2.20 14.74
N LEU A 87 3.62 1.96 14.23
CA LEU A 87 3.36 1.43 12.90
C LEU A 87 2.45 2.40 12.14
N PHE A 88 2.80 2.68 10.90
CA PHE A 88 1.92 3.37 9.96
C PHE A 88 1.41 2.37 8.92
N PHE A 89 0.10 2.12 8.92
CA PHE A 89 -0.55 1.21 7.97
C PHE A 89 -1.15 2.01 6.82
N VAL A 90 -0.59 1.86 5.63
CA VAL A 90 -1.05 2.52 4.40
C VAL A 90 -2.06 1.61 3.71
N PHE A 91 -3.26 2.13 3.46
CA PHE A 91 -4.32 1.42 2.72
C PHE A 91 -4.61 2.02 1.34
N ASP A 92 -4.01 3.17 1.02
CA ASP A 92 -4.07 3.85 -0.28
C ASP A 92 -2.69 4.46 -0.54
N MET A 93 -1.88 3.75 -1.33
CA MET A 93 -0.50 4.14 -1.66
C MET A 93 -0.43 5.42 -2.52
N LEU A 94 -1.44 5.68 -3.35
CA LEU A 94 -1.44 6.82 -4.26
C LEU A 94 -1.64 8.14 -3.50
N SER A 95 -2.54 8.14 -2.52
CA SER A 95 -2.81 9.31 -1.68
C SER A 95 -2.03 9.28 -0.36
N GLU A 96 -1.19 8.26 -0.15
CA GLU A 96 -0.47 7.99 1.11
C GLU A 96 -1.36 8.00 2.36
N ARG A 97 -2.60 7.50 2.24
CA ARG A 97 -3.57 7.49 3.35
C ARG A 97 -3.40 6.24 4.19
N GLY A 98 -3.53 6.41 5.50
CA GLY A 98 -3.24 5.32 6.42
C GLY A 98 -3.78 5.52 7.83
N PHE A 99 -3.40 4.57 8.69
CA PHE A 99 -3.70 4.58 10.11
C PHE A 99 -2.43 4.57 10.94
N PHE A 100 -2.47 5.34 12.02
CA PHE A 100 -1.44 5.36 13.06
C PHE A 100 -1.74 4.26 14.08
N ILE A 101 -0.81 3.32 14.24
CA ILE A 101 -0.93 2.17 15.14
C ILE A 101 0.22 2.25 16.15
N GLU A 102 -0.11 2.09 17.43
CA GLU A 102 0.88 2.03 18.52
C GLU A 102 0.74 0.68 19.21
N LEU A 103 1.86 0.01 19.46
CA LEU A 103 1.91 -1.19 20.29
C LEU A 103 1.70 -0.81 21.77
N ALA A 104 0.46 -0.89 22.23
CA ALA A 104 0.08 -0.42 23.56
C ALA A 104 0.51 -1.36 24.70
N GLU A 105 0.56 -2.67 24.47
CA GLU A 105 0.85 -3.69 25.49
C GLU A 105 1.30 -5.01 24.86
N LEU A 106 2.28 -5.67 25.49
CA LEU A 106 2.69 -7.05 25.23
C LEU A 106 2.34 -7.89 26.46
N ILE A 107 1.61 -8.99 26.27
CA ILE A 107 1.13 -9.82 27.39
C ILE A 107 1.85 -11.18 27.38
N PRO A 108 2.95 -11.33 28.13
CA PRO A 108 3.77 -12.54 28.10
C PRO A 108 2.99 -13.76 28.60
N GLY A 109 3.20 -14.90 27.94
CA GLY A 109 2.59 -16.19 28.31
C GLY A 109 1.10 -16.29 28.00
N LYS A 110 0.56 -15.37 27.19
CA LYS A 110 -0.74 -15.52 26.55
C LYS A 110 -0.56 -15.72 25.05
N SER A 111 -1.37 -16.62 24.51
CA SER A 111 -1.64 -16.74 23.08
C SER A 111 -3.12 -16.48 22.83
N LEU A 112 -3.44 -16.15 21.58
CA LEU A 112 -4.78 -15.81 21.13
C LEU A 112 -5.09 -16.55 19.84
N ASP A 113 -6.07 -17.46 19.86
CA ASP A 113 -6.43 -18.27 18.68
C ASP A 113 -6.90 -17.43 17.48
N LYS A 114 -7.52 -16.27 17.73
CA LYS A 114 -8.06 -15.38 16.70
C LYS A 114 -7.93 -13.92 17.11
N PRO A 115 -7.55 -13.01 16.19
CA PRO A 115 -7.53 -11.60 16.47
C PRO A 115 -8.92 -11.07 16.86
N VAL A 116 -8.97 -10.06 17.74
CA VAL A 116 -10.21 -9.46 18.21
C VAL A 116 -10.12 -7.94 18.28
N VAL A 117 -11.26 -7.28 18.01
CA VAL A 117 -11.42 -5.84 18.24
C VAL A 117 -11.97 -5.66 19.65
N THR A 118 -11.15 -5.15 20.57
CA THR A 118 -11.56 -4.91 21.96
C THR A 118 -12.29 -3.58 22.13
N LYS A 119 -12.00 -2.62 21.25
CA LYS A 119 -12.67 -1.32 21.24
C LYS A 119 -12.84 -0.79 19.82
N ALA A 120 -14.03 -0.29 19.51
CA ALA A 120 -14.35 0.37 18.25
C ALA A 120 -15.16 1.64 18.47
N GLU A 121 -14.60 2.78 18.05
CA GLU A 121 -15.24 4.10 18.08
C GLU A 121 -15.10 4.80 16.73
N GLY A 122 -16.12 5.55 16.33
CA GLY A 122 -16.12 6.25 15.04
C GLY A 122 -16.20 5.34 13.83
N LYS A 123 -16.45 5.97 12.68
CA LYS A 123 -16.48 5.31 11.38
C LYS A 123 -15.08 5.34 10.77
N ALA A 124 -14.68 4.23 10.16
CA ALA A 124 -13.46 4.21 9.36
C ALA A 124 -13.58 5.24 8.22
N PRO A 125 -12.47 5.86 7.78
CA PRO A 125 -12.38 6.49 6.48
C PRO A 125 -12.86 5.56 5.37
N LYS A 126 -13.12 6.09 4.18
CA LYS A 126 -13.41 5.24 3.02
C LYS A 126 -12.08 4.75 2.46
N GLN A 127 -11.97 3.46 2.14
CA GLN A 127 -10.78 2.93 1.45
C GLN A 127 -10.58 3.63 0.11
N LEU A 128 -11.56 3.51 -0.79
CA LEU A 128 -11.56 4.19 -2.07
C LEU A 128 -12.40 5.47 -2.01
N GLU A 129 -11.79 6.58 -2.41
CA GLU A 129 -12.54 7.76 -2.81
C GLU A 129 -13.10 7.54 -4.22
N SER A 130 -14.33 7.99 -4.48
CA SER A 130 -14.95 7.88 -5.80
C SER A 130 -14.06 8.48 -6.89
N ILE A 131 -14.07 7.93 -8.09
CA ILE A 131 -13.27 8.39 -9.26
C ILE A 131 -13.29 9.91 -9.45
N GLU A 132 -14.43 10.58 -9.18
CA GLU A 132 -14.57 12.04 -9.25
C GLU A 132 -13.62 12.80 -8.29
N VAL A 133 -13.34 12.24 -7.12
CA VAL A 133 -12.45 12.84 -6.11
C VAL A 133 -10.98 12.60 -6.45
N ALA A 134 -10.65 11.41 -6.96
CA ALA A 134 -9.31 11.12 -7.49
C ALA A 134 -8.99 12.04 -8.69
N ALA A 135 -9.94 12.22 -9.62
CA ALA A 135 -9.82 13.16 -10.74
C ALA A 135 -9.65 14.61 -10.27
N SER A 136 -10.31 15.01 -9.18
CA SER A 136 -10.15 16.35 -8.61
C SER A 136 -8.77 16.60 -7.99
N ARG A 137 -8.07 15.57 -7.49
CA ARG A 137 -6.70 15.70 -6.97
C ARG A 137 -5.65 15.69 -8.07
N LEU A 138 -5.88 14.93 -9.14
CA LEU A 138 -5.07 14.96 -10.36
C LEU A 138 -5.23 16.29 -11.13
N ALA A 139 -6.30 17.04 -10.86
CA ALA A 139 -6.60 18.33 -11.48
C ALA A 139 -5.89 19.53 -10.82
N THR A 140 -4.96 19.34 -9.88
CA THR A 140 -4.01 20.43 -9.57
C THR A 140 -3.15 20.66 -10.82
N PRO A 141 -3.14 21.87 -11.40
CA PRO A 141 -2.44 22.11 -12.64
C PRO A 141 -0.93 22.05 -12.36
N ALA A 142 -0.31 20.92 -12.70
CA ALA A 142 1.07 20.97 -13.13
C ALA A 142 1.11 21.98 -14.29
N THR A 143 1.73 23.14 -14.07
CA THR A 143 2.22 23.98 -15.15
C THR A 143 3.22 23.14 -15.96
N GLY A 144 2.71 22.46 -16.97
CA GLY A 144 3.47 21.53 -17.80
C GLY A 144 2.56 20.99 -18.89
N GLU A 145 2.44 21.80 -19.95
CA GLU A 145 1.94 21.52 -21.31
C GLU A 145 0.59 20.77 -21.42
N PRO A 146 -0.44 21.36 -22.04
CA PRO A 146 -1.70 20.66 -22.29
C PRO A 146 -1.42 19.43 -23.14
N TRP A 147 -1.89 18.27 -22.68
CA TRP A 147 -1.83 17.03 -23.45
C TRP A 147 -2.77 17.23 -24.64
N ASP A 148 -2.17 17.35 -25.81
CA ASP A 148 -2.89 17.62 -27.05
C ASP A 148 -3.59 16.32 -27.49
N ASP A 149 -4.90 16.25 -27.22
CA ASP A 149 -5.80 15.14 -27.60
C ASP A 149 -5.86 14.90 -29.13
N GLU A 150 -5.24 15.76 -29.95
CA GLU A 150 -5.15 15.56 -31.41
C GLU A 150 -4.07 14.56 -31.85
N LEU A 151 -3.16 14.12 -30.96
CA LEU A 151 -2.10 13.17 -31.31
C LEU A 151 -2.62 11.74 -31.56
N PHE A 152 -3.82 11.40 -31.05
CA PHE A 152 -4.45 10.09 -31.23
C PHE A 152 -5.69 10.14 -32.15
N SER A 153 -5.85 11.21 -32.94
CA SER A 153 -6.79 11.16 -34.05
C SER A 153 -6.27 10.18 -35.10
N ASP A 154 -7.12 9.24 -35.51
CA ASP A 154 -6.93 8.15 -36.48
C ASP A 154 -6.56 8.62 -37.92
N GLU A 155 -6.06 9.85 -38.09
CA GLU A 155 -5.80 10.49 -39.38
C GLU A 155 -4.42 11.20 -39.47
N SER A 156 -3.42 10.81 -38.68
CA SER A 156 -2.05 11.32 -38.89
C SER A 156 -0.92 10.28 -38.81
N VAL A 157 -1.19 9.05 -39.26
CA VAL A 157 -0.14 8.21 -39.83
C VAL A 157 -0.17 8.41 -41.34
N ASP A 158 0.69 9.30 -41.86
CA ASP A 158 0.96 9.33 -43.29
C ASP A 158 1.64 8.00 -43.65
N GLU A 159 0.94 7.14 -44.38
CA GLU A 159 1.44 5.83 -44.85
C GLU A 159 2.72 5.96 -45.73
N GLY A 160 3.19 7.18 -46.01
CA GLY A 160 4.39 7.49 -46.80
C GLY A 160 5.70 7.66 -46.03
N ASP A 161 5.69 7.73 -44.69
CA ASP A 161 6.93 7.98 -43.89
C ASP A 161 7.39 6.77 -43.07
N ILE A 162 6.88 5.58 -43.41
CA ILE A 162 7.42 4.31 -42.89
C ILE A 162 8.66 3.96 -43.72
N ASP A 163 9.83 4.45 -43.32
CA ASP A 163 11.11 4.05 -43.91
C ASP A 163 11.40 2.58 -43.57
N LEU A 164 10.95 1.69 -44.46
CA LEU A 164 11.16 0.26 -44.41
C LEU A 164 12.60 -0.16 -44.79
N GLU A 165 13.52 0.76 -45.10
CA GLU A 165 14.90 0.40 -45.46
C GLU A 165 15.79 0.05 -44.24
N GLY A 166 15.30 0.17 -43.01
CA GLY A 166 16.05 -0.16 -41.79
C GLY A 166 15.72 -1.51 -41.14
N PHE A 167 14.69 -2.22 -41.61
CA PHE A 167 14.25 -3.49 -41.00
C PHE A 167 14.87 -4.68 -41.74
N ASP A 168 16.12 -5.01 -41.38
CA ASP A 168 16.78 -6.24 -41.82
C ASP A 168 16.03 -7.45 -41.23
N ILE A 169 15.14 -8.06 -42.02
CA ILE A 169 14.42 -9.32 -41.72
C ILE A 169 15.36 -10.55 -41.76
N ALA A 170 16.65 -10.37 -41.52
CA ALA A 170 17.67 -11.41 -41.69
C ALA A 170 17.87 -12.33 -40.47
N ASP A 171 17.05 -12.26 -39.42
CA ASP A 171 17.21 -13.13 -38.23
C ASP A 171 15.90 -13.78 -37.73
N ALA A 172 14.95 -14.04 -38.63
CA ALA A 172 13.74 -14.81 -38.33
C ALA A 172 13.78 -16.26 -38.87
N GLU A 173 14.95 -16.79 -39.23
CA GLU A 173 15.14 -18.18 -39.71
C GLU A 173 16.15 -18.98 -38.87
N SER A 174 16.00 -19.03 -37.54
CA SER A 174 16.83 -19.95 -36.73
C SER A 174 16.18 -20.53 -35.46
N LEU A 175 14.85 -20.51 -35.29
CA LEU A 175 14.23 -21.26 -34.18
C LEU A 175 13.01 -22.06 -34.64
N TYR A 176 13.30 -23.11 -35.40
CA TYR A 176 12.56 -24.38 -35.39
C TYR A 176 13.54 -25.53 -35.20
#